data_AF-A0A2J8PAI8-F1
#
_entry.id   AF-A0A2J8PAI8-F1
#
_cell.length_a   1.000
_cell.length_b   1.000
_cell.length_c   1.000
_cell.angle_alpha   90.00
_cell.angle_beta   90.00
_cell.angle_gamma   90.00
#
_symmetry.space_group_name_H-M   'P 1'
#
loop_
_entity.id
_entity.type
_entity.pdbx_description
1 polymer ?
#
loop_
_entity_poly.entity_id
_entity_poly.type
_entity_poly.pdbx_seq_one_letter_code
_entity_poly.pdbx_strand_id
1 'polypeptide(L)'
;MRFARSKRGLRLKTVDSCFQDLKESRLVEETFTIDEVSEVLNGLQAVVHSEVESELINTAYTNVLLLRQLFAQAEKWYLKLQTDISELENR
;
A
#
# COMPACT_ATOMS: atom_id res chain seq x y z
N MET A 1 -9.91 -12.72 -4.36
CA MET A 1 -8.90 -11.77 -3.83
C MET A 1 -8.80 -11.73 -2.29
N ARG A 2 -8.92 -12.87 -1.58
CA ARG A 2 -8.84 -12.89 -0.09
C ARG A 2 -7.44 -12.54 0.42
N PHE A 3 -6.41 -13.02 -0.26
CA PHE A 3 -5.00 -12.75 0.05
C PHE A 3 -4.67 -11.25 -0.04
N ALA A 4 -4.95 -10.61 -1.18
CA ALA A 4 -4.74 -9.18 -1.37
C ALA A 4 -5.52 -8.32 -0.36
N ARG A 5 -6.77 -8.70 -0.05
CA ARG A 5 -7.58 -8.02 0.96
C ARG A 5 -6.97 -8.11 2.37
N SER A 6 -6.43 -9.28 2.74
CA SER A 6 -5.78 -9.48 4.04
C SER A 6 -4.49 -8.68 4.17
N LYS A 7 -3.66 -8.66 3.11
CA LYS A 7 -2.41 -7.86 3.04
C LYS A 7 -2.69 -6.37 3.22
N ARG A 8 -3.68 -5.84 2.48
CA ARG A 8 -4.11 -4.44 2.64
C ARG A 8 -4.56 -4.12 4.05
N GLY A 9 -5.35 -5.01 4.68
CA GLY A 9 -5.79 -4.82 6.06
C GLY A 9 -4.64 -4.76 7.06
N LEU A 10 -3.57 -5.54 6.83
CA LEU A 10 -2.36 -5.47 7.65
C LEU A 10 -1.62 -4.14 7.45
N ARG A 11 -1.46 -3.67 6.21
CA ARG A 11 -0.81 -2.40 5.92
C ARG A 11 -1.51 -1.20 6.53
N LEU A 12 -2.85 -1.18 6.48
CA LEU A 12 -3.62 -0.13 7.14
C LEU A 12 -3.37 -0.11 8.65
N LYS A 13 -3.32 -1.29 9.29
CA LYS A 13 -2.94 -1.38 10.70
C LYS A 13 -1.52 -0.89 10.96
N THR A 14 -0.57 -1.15 10.07
CA THR A 14 0.80 -0.62 10.18
C THR A 14 0.79 0.90 10.15
N VAL A 15 0.04 1.51 9.23
CA VAL A 15 -0.13 2.97 9.21
C VAL A 15 -0.73 3.46 10.53
N ASP A 16 -1.82 2.86 11.01
CA ASP A 16 -2.43 3.24 12.29
C ASP A 16 -1.43 3.15 13.46
N SER A 17 -0.60 2.10 13.49
CA SER A 17 0.47 1.94 14.46
C SER A 17 1.53 3.03 14.35
N CYS A 18 1.95 3.44 13.15
CA CYS A 18 2.91 4.54 13.00
C CYS A 18 2.41 5.85 13.63
N PHE A 19 1.12 6.16 13.50
CA PHE A 19 0.53 7.33 14.16
C PHE A 19 0.49 7.16 15.68
N GLN A 20 0.17 5.97 16.17
CA GLN A 20 0.10 5.69 17.60
C GLN A 20 1.50 5.76 18.24
N ASP A 21 2.49 5.11 17.63
CA ASP A 21 3.88 5.11 18.09
C ASP A 21 4.45 6.53 18.14
N LEU A 22 4.11 7.37 17.15
CA LEU A 22 4.51 8.78 17.15
C LEU A 22 3.84 9.57 18.26
N LYS A 23 2.54 9.37 18.51
CA LYS A 23 1.85 10.04 19.64
C LYS A 23 2.52 9.69 20.97
N GLU A 24 2.82 8.41 21.18
CA GLU A 24 3.43 7.92 22.42
C GLU A 24 4.89 8.34 22.60
N SER A 25 5.64 8.54 21.50
CA SER A 25 7.08 8.82 21.56
C SER A 25 7.48 10.28 21.34
N ARG A 26 6.63 11.07 20.68
CA ARG A 26 6.94 12.46 20.27
C ARG A 26 5.94 13.49 20.76
N LEU A 27 4.67 13.13 20.99
CA LEU A 27 3.63 14.05 21.50
C LEU A 27 3.42 13.88 23.01
N VAL A 28 4.52 13.96 23.76
CA VAL A 28 4.53 13.72 25.22
C VAL A 28 4.56 15.01 26.06
N GLU A 29 4.83 16.14 25.42
CA GLU A 29 4.95 17.44 26.08
C GLU A 29 3.60 18.17 26.11
N GLU A 30 3.43 19.08 27.09
CA GLU A 30 2.19 19.84 27.27
C GLU A 30 2.05 20.98 26.24
N THR A 31 3.18 21.53 25.78
CA THR A 31 3.24 22.64 24.81
C THR A 31 4.31 22.37 23.78
N PHE A 32 4.02 22.69 22.52
CA PHE A 32 4.97 22.61 21.42
C PHE A 32 5.05 23.94 20.69
N THR A 33 6.23 24.24 20.18
CA THR A 33 6.44 25.29 19.19
C THR A 33 5.94 24.84 17.82
N ILE A 34 5.70 25.80 16.92
CA ILE A 34 5.27 25.51 15.55
C ILE A 34 6.33 24.67 14.81
N ASP A 35 7.61 24.92 15.05
CA ASP A 35 8.71 24.23 14.39
C ASP A 35 8.77 22.75 14.81
N GLU A 36 8.60 22.46 16.11
CA GLU A 36 8.54 21.09 16.62
C GLU A 36 7.33 20.32 16.06
N VAL A 37 6.16 20.94 16.02
CA VAL A 37 4.97 20.32 15.41
C VAL A 37 5.20 20.05 13.92
N SER A 38 5.82 21.00 13.21
CA SER A 38 6.12 20.86 11.79
C SER A 38 7.11 19.71 11.55
N GLU A 39 8.14 19.58 12.37
CA GLU A 39 9.11 18.48 12.29
C GLU A 39 8.45 17.12 12.53
N VAL A 40 7.60 17.02 13.56
CA VAL A 40 6.86 15.79 13.88
C VAL A 40 5.95 15.37 12.71
N LEU A 41 5.22 16.31 12.12
CA LEU A 41 4.34 16.04 10.98
C LEU A 41 5.13 15.64 9.73
N ASN A 42 6.26 16.29 9.45
CA ASN A 42 7.13 15.94 8.34
C ASN A 42 7.71 14.53 8.49
N GLY A 43 8.15 14.17 9.70
CA GLY A 43 8.62 12.83 10.03
C GLY A 43 7.53 11.77 9.81
N LEU A 44 6.31 12.03 10.28
CA LEU A 44 5.17 11.14 10.07
C LEU A 44 4.85 10.96 8.60
N GLN A 45 4.81 12.05 7.84
CA GLN A 45 4.55 12.02 6.40
C GLN A 45 5.56 11.14 5.68
N ALA A 46 6.85 11.26 5.99
CA ALA A 46 7.90 10.44 5.37
C ALA A 46 7.69 8.94 5.64
N VAL A 47 7.37 8.57 6.88
CA VAL A 47 7.10 7.16 7.25
C VAL A 47 5.87 6.62 6.54
N VAL A 48 4.75 7.36 6.58
CA VAL A 48 3.49 6.94 5.95
C VAL A 48 3.65 6.84 4.43
N HIS A 49 4.36 7.79 3.80
CA HIS A 49 4.63 7.76 2.37
C HIS A 49 5.40 6.50 1.98
N SER A 50 6.43 6.13 2.75
CA SER A 50 7.21 4.90 2.54
C SER A 50 6.34 3.63 2.64
N GLU A 51 5.46 3.54 3.64
CA GLU A 51 4.56 2.38 3.78
C GLU A 51 3.57 2.27 2.61
N VAL A 52 3.02 3.41 2.16
CA VAL A 52 2.12 3.45 1.01
C VAL A 52 2.85 3.05 -0.27
N GLU A 53 4.03 3.63 -0.52
CA GLU A 53 4.86 3.29 -1.68
C GLU A 53 5.20 1.80 -1.71
N SER A 54 5.61 1.24 -0.56
CA SER A 54 5.87 -0.19 -0.42
C SER A 54 4.66 -1.04 -0.77
N GLU A 55 3.46 -0.65 -0.34
CA GLU A 55 2.24 -1.40 -0.68
C GLU A 55 1.85 -1.28 -2.16
N LEU A 56 2.07 -0.13 -2.78
CA LEU A 56 1.86 0.05 -4.23
C LEU A 56 2.79 -0.85 -5.04
N ILE A 57 4.08 -0.88 -4.68
CA ILE A 57 5.08 -1.77 -5.31
C ILE A 57 4.69 -3.23 -5.12
N ASN A 58 4.34 -3.62 -3.90
CA ASN A 58 3.94 -5.00 -3.59
C ASN A 58 2.68 -5.41 -4.37
N THR A 59 1.71 -4.51 -4.52
CA THR A 59 0.48 -4.75 -5.28
C THR A 59 0.80 -4.94 -6.77
N ALA A 60 1.59 -4.04 -7.36
CA ALA A 60 1.99 -4.15 -8.77
C ALA A 60 2.75 -5.47 -9.03
N TYR A 61 3.73 -5.79 -8.20
CA TYR A 61 4.52 -7.01 -8.31
C TYR A 61 3.65 -8.28 -8.18
N THR A 62 2.77 -8.32 -7.19
CA THR A 62 1.86 -9.46 -6.98
C THR A 62 0.92 -9.65 -8.18
N ASN A 63 0.40 -8.55 -8.74
CA ASN A 63 -0.47 -8.61 -9.91
C ASN A 63 0.26 -9.13 -11.15
N VAL A 64 1.51 -8.71 -11.38
CA VAL A 64 2.34 -9.23 -12.48
C VAL A 64 2.57 -10.73 -12.34
N LEU A 65 2.89 -11.20 -11.14
CA LEU A 65 3.05 -12.64 -10.89
C LEU A 65 1.75 -13.42 -11.11
N LEU A 66 0.62 -12.87 -10.66
CA LEU A 66 -0.68 -13.49 -10.88
C LEU A 66 -1.02 -13.59 -12.37
N LEU A 67 -0.82 -12.51 -13.13
CA LEU A 67 -1.03 -12.51 -14.58
C LEU A 67 -0.13 -13.54 -15.28
N ARG A 68 1.15 -13.62 -14.88
CA ARG A 68 2.08 -14.64 -15.40
C ARG A 68 1.56 -16.06 -15.14
N GLN A 69 1.06 -16.34 -13.94
CA GLN A 69 0.48 -17.65 -13.60
C GLN A 69 -0.81 -17.94 -14.38
N LEU A 70 -1.64 -16.93 -14.62
CA LEU A 70 -2.86 -17.07 -15.43
C LEU A 70 -2.52 -17.37 -16.89
N PHE A 71 -1.54 -16.67 -17.47
CA PHE A 71 -1.10 -16.90 -18.84
C PHE A 71 -0.48 -18.28 -19.03
N ALA A 72 0.38 -18.72 -18.11
CA ALA A 72 0.95 -20.07 -18.16
C ALA A 72 -0.14 -21.17 -18.09
N GLN A 73 -1.21 -20.93 -17.32
CA GLN A 73 -2.35 -21.84 -17.30
C GLN A 73 -3.15 -21.80 -18.60
N ALA A 74 -3.46 -20.61 -19.11
CA ALA A 74 -4.17 -20.46 -20.38
C ALA A 74 -3.43 -21.16 -21.54
N GLU A 75 -2.11 -21.00 -21.60
CA GLU A 75 -1.23 -21.68 -22.55
C GLU A 75 -1.33 -23.20 -22.42
N LYS A 76 -1.22 -23.74 -21.19
CA LYS A 76 -1.36 -25.18 -20.92
C LYS A 76 -2.68 -25.77 -21.44
N TRP A 77 -3.75 -24.99 -21.43
CA TRP A 77 -5.09 -25.39 -21.86
C TRP A 77 -5.45 -24.90 -23.27
N TYR A 78 -4.50 -24.32 -24.02
CA TYR A 78 -4.70 -23.76 -25.36
C TYR A 78 -5.84 -22.73 -25.45
N LEU A 79 -6.05 -21.95 -24.39
CA LEU A 79 -7.07 -20.91 -24.34
C LEU A 79 -6.56 -19.64 -25.06
N LYS A 80 -7.43 -19.03 -25.88
CA LYS A 80 -7.18 -17.69 -26.43
C LYS A 80 -7.74 -16.64 -25.49
N LEU A 81 -6.88 -15.78 -24.98
CA LEU A 81 -7.27 -14.65 -24.15
C LEU A 81 -7.47 -13.41 -25.03
N GLN A 82 -8.55 -12.68 -24.80
CA GLN A 82 -8.81 -11.37 -25.41
C GLN A 82 -8.95 -10.37 -24.27
N THR A 83 -8.17 -9.29 -24.32
CA THR A 83 -8.23 -8.22 -23.33
C THR A 83 -8.94 -7.02 -23.95
N ASP A 84 -9.99 -6.54 -23.29
CA ASP A 84 -10.64 -5.28 -23.63
C ASP A 84 -10.11 -4.18 -22.69
N ILE A 85 -9.38 -3.22 -23.25
CA ILE A 85 -8.79 -2.11 -22.50
C ILE A 85 -9.78 -0.98 -22.24
N SER A 86 -10.92 -0.95 -22.93
CA SER A 86 -11.93 0.10 -22.74
C SER A 86 -12.56 0.09 -21.34
N GLU A 87 -12.51 -1.05 -20.64
CA GLU A 87 -12.98 -1.16 -19.25
C GLU A 87 -11.97 -0.67 -18.21
N LEU A 88 -10.70 -0.41 -18.60
CA LEU A 88 -9.66 0.06 -17.68
C LEU A 88 -9.66 1.59 -17.51
N GLU A 89 -10.17 2.33 -18.48
CA GLU A 89 -10.11 3.81 -18.50
C GLU A 89 -11.36 4.47 -17.91
N ASN A 90 -12.44 3.72 -17.65
CA ASN A 90 -13.76 4.23 -17.26
C ASN A 90 -14.14 3.98 -15.77
N ARG A 91 -13.23 4.25 -14.83
CA ARG A 91 -13.55 4.21 -13.39
C ARG A 91 -12.89 5.32 -12.59
#